data_AF-A0A524FNS4-F1
#
_entry.id   AF-A0A524FNS4-F1
#
_cell.length_a   1.000
_cell.length_b   1.000
_cell.length_c   1.000
_cell.angle_alpha   90.00
_cell.angle_beta   90.00
_cell.angle_gamma   90.00
#
_symmetry.space_group_name_H-M   'P 1'
#
loop_
_entity.id
_entity.type
_entity.pdbx_description
1 polymer ?
#
loop_
_entity_poly.entity_id
_entity_poly.type
_entity_poly.pdbx_seq_one_letter_code
_entity_poly.pdbx_strand_id
1 'polypeptide(L)' 'MARVSVDEELLMNLLDYNLNHLKEEIDRILNKWNYTSSTEFLKHAKDGTLSEAEMDAIELINLNDERERLLGEKTSYTKE' A
#
# COMPACT_ATOMS: atom_id res chain seq x y z
N MET A 1 25.13 14.66 -13.59
CA MET A 1 24.22 13.77 -12.83
C MET A 1 25.05 12.60 -12.34
N ALA A 2 25.09 12.36 -11.04
CA ALA A 2 25.78 11.20 -10.49
C ALA A 2 24.92 9.95 -10.74
N ARG A 3 25.52 8.87 -11.27
CA ARG A 3 24.91 7.55 -11.32
C ARG A 3 25.32 6.80 -10.06
N VAL A 4 24.36 6.48 -9.22
CA VAL A 4 24.56 5.58 -8.08
C VAL A 4 24.11 4.19 -8.54
N SER A 5 25.01 3.22 -8.53
CA SER A 5 24.68 1.81 -8.76
C SER A 5 24.18 1.21 -7.45
N VAL A 6 23.00 0.61 -7.49
CA VAL A 6 22.44 -0.17 -6.38
C VAL A 6 22.51 -1.63 -6.78
N ASP A 7 22.88 -2.47 -5.83
CA ASP A 7 22.84 -3.92 -5.99
C ASP A 7 21.40 -4.41 -6.17
N GLU A 8 21.15 -5.29 -7.13
CA GLU A 8 19.80 -5.78 -7.45
C GLU A 8 19.17 -6.51 -6.25
N GLU A 9 19.94 -7.30 -5.50
CA GLU A 9 19.48 -7.98 -4.29
C GLU A 9 19.07 -6.95 -3.23
N LEU A 10 19.87 -5.90 -3.06
CA LEU A 10 19.54 -4.81 -2.14
C LEU A 10 18.26 -4.08 -2.57
N LEU A 11 18.11 -3.79 -3.86
CA LEU A 11 16.91 -3.15 -4.40
C LEU A 11 15.66 -4.00 -4.16
N MET A 12 15.72 -5.30 -4.44
CA MET A 12 14.61 -6.22 -4.25
C MET A 12 14.25 -6.36 -2.77
N ASN A 13 15.23 -6.45 -1.88
CA ASN A 13 15.01 -6.48 -0.44
C ASN A 13 14.35 -5.18 0.07
N LEU A 14 14.75 -4.02 -0.44
CA LEU A 14 14.12 -2.74 -0.09
C LEU A 14 12.67 -2.64 -0.60
N LEU A 15 12.41 -3.10 -1.82
CA LEU A 15 11.05 -3.18 -2.36
C LEU A 15 10.16 -4.08 -1.50
N ASP A 16 10.66 -5.25 -1.10
CA ASP A 16 9.92 -6.18 -0.24
C ASP A 16 9.66 -5.61 1.15
N TYR A 17 10.65 -4.94 1.74
CA TYR A 17 10.48 -4.24 2.99
C TYR A 17 9.37 -3.18 2.91
N ASN A 18 9.40 -2.34 1.88
CA ASN A 18 8.39 -1.29 1.69
C ASN A 18 6.98 -1.87 1.42
N LEU A 19 6.88 -2.93 0.61
CA LEU A 19 5.60 -3.61 0.35
C LEU A 19 5.01 -4.23 1.61
N ASN A 20 5.84 -4.80 2.48
CA ASN A 20 5.40 -5.33 3.78
C ASN A 20 4.93 -4.20 4.71
N HIS A 21 5.67 -3.09 4.77
CA HIS A 21 5.28 -1.94 5.56
C HIS A 21 3.92 -1.36 5.10
N LEU A 22 3.72 -1.19 3.80
CA LEU A 22 2.43 -0.75 3.25
C LEU A 22 1.29 -1.70 3.62
N LYS A 23 1.54 -3.01 3.59
CA LYS A 23 0.57 -4.01 4.02
C LYS A 23 0.24 -3.85 5.52
N GLU A 24 1.23 -3.67 6.38
CA GLU A 24 1.02 -3.46 7.81
C GLU A 24 0.17 -2.21 8.10
N GLU A 25 0.41 -1.12 7.38
CA GLU A 25 -0.39 0.11 7.51
C GLU A 25 -1.83 -0.06 7.00
N ILE A 26 -2.01 -0.76 5.87
CA ILE A 26 -3.34 -1.15 5.38
C ILE A 26 -4.06 -2.00 6.43
N ASP A 27 -3.41 -3.04 6.96
CA ASP A 27 -3.98 -3.93 7.96
C ASP A 27 -4.30 -3.17 9.26
N ARG A 28 -3.47 -2.20 9.68
CA ARG A 28 -3.73 -1.33 10.83
C ARG A 28 -5.05 -0.56 10.67
N ILE A 29 -5.28 0.06 9.52
CA ILE A 29 -6.52 0.78 9.24
C ILE A 29 -7.71 -0.18 9.20
N LEU A 30 -7.59 -1.30 8.47
CA LEU A 30 -8.68 -2.26 8.35
C LEU A 30 -9.07 -2.89 9.70
N ASN A 31 -8.09 -3.23 10.53
CA ASN A 31 -8.32 -3.75 11.88
C ASN A 31 -8.98 -2.73 12.80
N LYS A 32 -8.63 -1.43 12.71
CA LYS A 32 -9.30 -0.35 13.47
C LYS A 32 -10.81 -0.35 13.23
N TRP A 33 -11.23 -0.64 12.00
CA TRP A 33 -12.64 -0.64 11.60
C TRP A 33 -13.28 -2.04 11.54
N ASN A 34 -12.53 -3.08 11.91
CA ASN A 34 -12.97 -4.48 11.85
C ASN A 34 -13.37 -4.95 10.43
N TYR A 35 -12.59 -4.55 9.43
CA TYR A 35 -12.73 -5.01 8.04
C TYR A 35 -11.55 -5.91 7.65
N THR A 36 -11.78 -6.78 6.67
CA THR A 36 -10.73 -7.59 6.04
C THR A 36 -10.48 -7.18 4.58
N SER A 37 -11.22 -6.19 4.08
CA SER A 37 -11.16 -5.75 2.69
C SER A 37 -11.18 -4.24 2.58
N SER A 38 -10.16 -3.69 1.92
CA SER A 38 -10.10 -2.27 1.55
C SER A 38 -11.32 -1.85 0.73
N THR A 39 -11.76 -2.68 -0.21
CA THR A 39 -12.90 -2.36 -1.07
C THR A 39 -14.20 -2.22 -0.26
N GLU A 40 -14.43 -3.12 0.70
CA GLU A 40 -15.62 -3.08 1.54
C GLU A 40 -15.60 -1.88 2.49
N PHE A 41 -14.47 -1.66 3.16
CA PHE A 41 -14.27 -0.49 4.02
C PHE A 41 -14.49 0.83 3.26
N LEU A 42 -13.86 1.00 2.10
CA LEU A 42 -13.97 2.23 1.31
C LEU A 42 -15.40 2.47 0.81
N LYS A 43 -16.16 1.40 0.51
CA LYS A 43 -17.57 1.52 0.16
C LYS A 43 -18.38 2.08 1.34
N HIS A 44 -18.23 1.51 2.53
CA HIS A 44 -18.95 1.94 3.73
C HIS A 44 -18.50 3.31 4.28
N ALA A 45 -17.24 3.69 4.05
CA ALA A 45 -16.78 5.05 4.32
C ALA A 45 -17.41 6.06 3.35
N LYS A 46 -17.55 5.69 2.07
CA LYS A 46 -18.14 6.56 1.04
C LYS A 46 -19.64 6.77 1.17
N ASP A 47 -20.39 5.73 1.57
CA ASP A 47 -21.84 5.81 1.72
C ASP A 47 -22.29 6.40 3.08
N GLY A 48 -21.34 6.72 3.96
CA GLY A 48 -21.59 7.32 5.27
C GLY A 48 -21.99 6.31 6.35
N THR A 49 -21.89 5.00 6.08
CA THR A 49 -22.12 3.95 7.09
C THR A 49 -21.11 4.04 8.24
N LEU A 50 -19.87 4.44 7.94
CA LEU A 50 -18.83 4.66 8.94
C LEU A 50 -18.63 6.16 9.19
N SER A 51 -19.14 6.63 10.33
CA SER A 51 -18.90 8.01 10.78
C SER A 51 -17.41 8.22 11.08
N GLU A 52 -16.87 9.37 10.68
CA GLU A 52 -15.46 9.78 10.90
C GLU A 52 -14.40 8.90 10.20
N ALA A 53 -14.80 7.99 9.30
CA ALA A 53 -13.85 7.14 8.56
C ALA A 53 -13.20 7.83 7.35
N GLU A 54 -13.58 9.07 7.04
CA GLU A 54 -13.16 9.79 5.82
C GLU A 54 -11.64 9.93 5.71
N MET A 55 -10.97 10.26 6.83
CA MET A 55 -9.52 10.46 6.84
C MET A 55 -8.78 9.14 6.65
N ASP A 56 -9.22 8.08 7.32
CA ASP A 56 -8.67 6.74 7.17
C ASP A 56 -8.95 6.16 5.77
N ALA A 57 -10.09 6.51 5.16
CA ALA A 57 -10.42 6.14 3.79
C ALA A 57 -9.48 6.80 2.77
N ILE A 58 -9.17 8.09 2.95
CA ILE A 58 -8.18 8.79 2.11
C ILE A 58 -6.79 8.17 2.29
N GLU A 59 -6.38 7.91 3.53
CA GLU A 59 -5.09 7.26 3.83
C GLU A 59 -5.01 5.88 3.16
N LEU A 60 -6.07 5.07 3.29
CA LEU A 60 -6.11 3.74 2.71
C LEU A 60 -6.07 3.75 1.16
N ILE A 61 -6.70 4.72 0.50
CA ILE A 61 -6.60 4.89 -0.95
C ILE A 61 -5.13 5.14 -1.35
N ASN A 62 -4.47 6.09 -0.70
CA ASN A 62 -3.07 6.41 -0.99
C ASN A 62 -2.13 5.22 -0.76
N LEU A 63 -2.35 4.45 0.31
CA LEU A 63 -1.58 3.25 0.60
C LEU A 63 -1.76 2.16 -0.46
N ASN A 64 -2.99 1.95 -0.94
CA ASN A 64 -3.26 0.98 -2.00
C ASN A 64 -2.62 1.41 -3.33
N ASP A 65 -2.75 2.69 -3.70
CA ASP A 65 -2.16 3.23 -4.93
C ASP A 65 -0.63 3.08 -4.93
N GLU A 66 0.02 3.41 -3.81
CA GLU A 66 1.47 3.26 -3.67
C GLU A 66 1.89 1.77 -3.70
N ARG A 67 1.11 0.90 -3.07
CA ARG A 67 1.37 -0.55 -3.10
C ARG A 67 1.26 -1.11 -4.52
N GLU A 68 0.25 -0.70 -5.29
CA GLU A 68 0.10 -1.09 -6.69
C GLU A 68 1.27 -0.59 -7.55
N ARG A 69 1.70 0.67 -7.35
CA ARG A 69 2.87 1.23 -8.03
C ARG A 69 4.12 0.38 -7.77
N LEU A 70 4.44 0.10 -6.51
CA LEU A 70 5.63 -0.69 -6.14
C LEU A 70 5.57 -2.14 -6.64
N LEU A 71 4.39 -2.76 -6.67
CA LEU A 71 4.21 -4.09 -7.26
C LEU A 71 4.46 -4.07 -8.78
N GLY A 72 4.04 -3.01 -9.46
CA GLY A 72 4.34 -2.77 -10.87
C GLY A 72 5.85 -2.66 -11.12
N GLU A 73 6.56 -1.87 -10.31
CA GLU A 73 8.02 -1.72 -10.37
C GLU A 73 8.73 -3.04 -10.11
N LYS A 74 8.38 -3.75 -9.03
CA LYS A 74 8.97 -5.06 -8.71
C LYS A 74 8.80 -6.05 -9.87
N THR A 75 7.63 -6.07 -10.50
CA THR A 75 7.36 -6.93 -11.66
C THR A 75 8.22 -6.56 -12.87
N SER A 76 8.52 -5.28 -13.09
CA SER A 76 9.41 -4.86 -14.17
C SER A 76 10.85 -5.32 -13.95
N TYR A 77 11.37 -5.26 -12.71
CA TYR A 77 12.71 -5.73 -12.38
C TYR A 77 12.85 -7.26 -12.46
N THR A 78 11.78 -8.02 -12.22
CA THR A 78 11.83 -9.49 -12.26
C THR A 78 11.70 -10.07 -13.68
N LYS A 79 11.39 -9.23 -14.69
CA LYS A 79 11.17 -9.66 -16.09
C LYS A 79 12.36 -9.38 -17.02
N GLU A 80 13.42 -8.74 -16.53
CA GLU A 80 14.70 -8.60 -17.24
C GLU A 80 15.61 -9.81 -16.99
#